data_AF-A0A2V9MV88-F1
#
_entry.id   AF-A0A2V9MV88-F1
#
_cell.length_a   1.000
_cell.length_b   1.000
_cell.length_c   1.000
_cell.angle_alpha   90.00
_cell.angle_beta   90.00
_cell.angle_gamma   90.00
#
_symmetry.space_group_name_H-M   'P 1'
#
loop_
_entity.id
_entity.type
_entity.pdbx_description
1 polymer ?
#
loop_
_entity_poly.entity_id
_entity_poly.type
_entity_poly.pdbx_seq_one_letter_code
_entity_poly.pdbx_strand_id
1 'polypeptide(L)'
;MGTANSSPSTSGHGTAAAPAREVLRHALESAPVAHHVGYGLPCSKCKTYYTADLQLCPVCKSPQRVSPLEPVNAVAPAEQLPDPAQLEQERERFLQDFNSQVVATSLPADSPTPAMHCNRHENHLNSPEAASICQDCYDQLQERIDVLEAAMHMDLHEAAQIVYDAVWSDPSDPSKTYQNAAQAILVELRRRSAITQVFGQLQPPLN
;
A
#
# COMPACT_ATOMS: atom_id res chain seq x y z
N MET A 1 42.59 62.22 3.49
CA MET A 1 42.27 63.43 2.69
C MET A 1 41.41 62.92 1.54
N GLY A 2 40.10 63.14 1.42
CA GLY A 2 39.25 64.26 1.82
C GLY A 2 38.48 64.70 0.57
N THR A 3 37.15 64.87 0.69
CA THR A 3 36.15 65.36 -0.29
C THR A 3 35.53 64.36 -1.26
N ALA A 4 34.26 64.43 -1.68
CA ALA A 4 32.97 64.84 -1.11
C ALA A 4 31.91 64.66 -2.23
N ASN A 5 30.70 64.20 -1.88
CA ASN A 5 29.37 64.57 -2.42
C ASN A 5 29.12 64.51 -3.96
N SER A 6 28.00 63.99 -4.49
CA SER A 6 26.61 64.29 -4.14
C SER A 6 25.64 63.29 -4.79
N SER A 7 24.53 63.01 -4.10
CA SER A 7 23.28 62.47 -4.67
C SER A 7 22.59 63.47 -5.61
N PRO A 8 21.59 63.01 -6.39
CA PRO A 8 20.32 63.71 -6.38
C PRO A 8 19.16 62.81 -6.00
N SER A 9 18.38 63.33 -5.06
CA SER A 9 17.05 62.93 -4.67
C SER A 9 16.07 63.20 -5.81
N THR A 10 15.21 62.25 -6.14
CA THR A 10 13.89 62.55 -6.72
C THR A 10 12.81 61.72 -6.05
N SER A 11 11.86 62.49 -5.54
CA SER A 11 10.68 62.22 -4.75
C SER A 11 9.61 61.37 -5.44
N GLY A 12 9.09 60.41 -4.66
CA GLY A 12 7.68 60.05 -4.43
C GLY A 12 6.67 60.08 -5.56
N HIS A 13 5.88 59.01 -5.68
CA HIS A 13 4.41 59.04 -5.77
C HIS A 13 3.88 57.71 -5.21
N GLY A 14 3.05 57.79 -4.17
CA GLY A 14 2.17 56.70 -3.75
C GLY A 14 0.94 56.58 -4.66
N THR A 15 0.02 55.71 -4.23
CA THR A 15 -1.23 55.21 -4.90
C THR A 15 -0.99 53.93 -5.71
N ALA A 16 -1.78 52.86 -5.62
CA ALA A 16 -3.00 52.58 -4.86
C ALA A 16 -3.09 51.07 -4.58
N ALA A 17 -3.72 50.72 -3.46
CA ALA A 17 -4.12 49.37 -3.12
C ALA A 17 -5.08 48.82 -4.19
N ALA A 18 -4.85 47.57 -4.62
CA ALA A 18 -5.77 46.84 -5.48
C ALA A 18 -7.12 46.65 -4.76
N PRO A 19 -8.27 46.94 -5.40
CA PRO A 19 -9.56 46.74 -4.78
C PRO A 19 -9.86 45.24 -4.63
N ALA A 20 -10.28 44.86 -3.42
CA ALA A 20 -10.84 43.57 -3.11
C ALA A 20 -12.00 43.25 -4.06
N ARG A 21 -11.92 42.13 -4.79
CA ARG A 21 -13.05 41.63 -5.58
C ARG A 21 -14.09 41.06 -4.63
N GLU A 22 -15.16 41.82 -4.49
CA GLU A 22 -16.36 41.46 -3.76
C GLU A 22 -17.09 40.30 -4.44
N VAL A 23 -17.63 39.44 -3.59
CA VAL A 23 -18.26 38.15 -3.88
C VAL A 23 -19.63 38.37 -4.52
N LEU A 24 -19.81 37.92 -5.76
CA LEU A 24 -21.14 37.66 -6.32
C LEU A 24 -21.38 36.15 -6.30
N ARG A 25 -21.91 35.65 -5.17
CA ARG A 25 -22.51 34.32 -5.06
C ARG A 25 -23.78 34.29 -5.90
N HIS A 26 -23.66 33.93 -7.17
CA HIS A 26 -24.81 33.42 -7.90
C HIS A 26 -25.09 32.01 -7.40
N ALA A 27 -26.17 31.89 -6.62
CA ALA A 27 -26.85 30.63 -6.36
C ALA A 27 -27.36 30.08 -7.70
N LEU A 28 -26.58 29.20 -8.30
CA LEU A 28 -27.08 28.26 -9.29
C LEU A 28 -27.56 27.05 -8.51
N GLU A 29 -28.87 26.85 -8.59
CA GLU A 29 -29.62 25.70 -8.12
C GLU A 29 -28.88 24.40 -8.45
N SER A 30 -28.22 23.83 -7.46
CA SER A 30 -27.62 22.51 -7.59
C SER A 30 -28.77 21.50 -7.66
N ALA A 31 -29.01 20.96 -8.85
CA ALA A 31 -29.69 19.67 -8.98
C ALA A 31 -29.04 18.70 -7.97
N PRO A 32 -29.81 17.87 -7.25
CA PRO A 32 -29.26 17.03 -6.20
C PRO A 32 -28.26 16.07 -6.84
N VAL A 33 -26.98 16.33 -6.58
CA VAL A 33 -25.90 15.37 -6.79
C VAL A 33 -26.33 14.12 -6.03
N ALA A 34 -26.51 13.02 -6.74
CA ALA A 34 -26.84 11.74 -6.12
C ALA A 34 -25.66 11.34 -5.23
N HIS A 35 -25.71 11.74 -3.96
CA HIS A 35 -24.78 11.27 -2.95
C HIS A 35 -24.88 9.75 -2.95
N HIS A 36 -23.75 9.05 -3.02
CA HIS A 36 -23.71 7.60 -2.88
C HIS A 36 -24.41 7.23 -1.56
N VAL A 37 -25.62 6.68 -1.67
CA VAL A 37 -26.40 6.29 -0.51
C VAL A 37 -25.73 5.05 0.07
N GLY A 38 -25.04 5.23 1.20
CA GLY A 38 -24.50 4.12 1.97
C GLY A 38 -25.61 3.23 2.54
N TYR A 39 -25.22 2.08 3.07
CA TYR A 39 -26.13 1.25 3.87
C TYR A 39 -26.46 1.97 5.18
N GLY A 40 -27.75 2.02 5.54
CA GLY A 40 -28.18 2.48 6.85
C GLY A 40 -28.06 1.37 7.90
N LEU A 41 -28.38 1.69 9.15
CA LEU A 41 -28.42 0.73 10.26
C LEU A 41 -29.37 -0.44 9.94
N PRO A 42 -29.09 -1.65 10.48
CA PRO A 42 -29.87 -2.84 10.15
C PRO A 42 -31.30 -2.70 10.65
N CYS A 43 -32.21 -3.42 10.00
CA CYS A 43 -33.60 -3.50 10.43
C CYS A 43 -33.68 -4.05 11.87
N SER A 44 -34.48 -3.41 12.73
CA SER A 44 -34.62 -3.86 14.13
C SER A 44 -35.21 -5.27 14.24
N LYS A 45 -36.08 -5.65 13.29
CA LYS A 45 -36.85 -6.90 13.28
C LYS A 45 -36.12 -8.08 12.65
N CYS A 46 -35.49 -7.90 11.47
CA CYS A 46 -34.85 -9.00 10.73
C CYS A 46 -33.33 -8.84 10.56
N LYS A 47 -32.74 -7.79 11.13
CA LYS A 47 -31.29 -7.49 11.13
C LYS A 47 -30.64 -7.31 9.74
N THR A 48 -31.44 -7.24 8.68
CA THR A 48 -30.97 -6.97 7.32
C THR A 48 -30.50 -5.53 7.18
N TYR A 49 -29.29 -5.32 6.65
CA TYR A 49 -28.80 -4.01 6.22
C TYR A 49 -29.44 -3.63 4.89
N TYR A 50 -29.86 -2.39 4.78
CA TYR A 50 -30.50 -1.85 3.58
C TYR A 50 -30.17 -0.38 3.41
N THR A 51 -30.23 0.12 2.18
CA THR A 51 -29.79 1.46 1.78
C THR A 51 -30.46 2.54 2.64
N ALA A 52 -29.73 3.61 2.98
CA ALA A 52 -30.18 4.62 3.93
C ALA A 52 -31.38 5.47 3.44
N ASP A 53 -31.59 5.54 2.12
CA ASP A 53 -32.72 6.21 1.47
C ASP A 53 -34.05 5.47 1.67
N LEU A 54 -34.00 4.15 1.78
CA LEU A 54 -35.18 3.33 2.03
C LEU A 54 -35.65 3.50 3.48
N GLN A 55 -36.91 3.92 3.65
CA GLN A 55 -37.53 4.06 4.97
C GLN A 55 -38.05 2.72 5.51
N LEU A 56 -38.38 1.78 4.62
CA LEU A 56 -38.92 0.47 4.98
C LEU A 56 -37.91 -0.62 4.65
N CYS A 57 -37.78 -1.60 5.56
CA CYS A 57 -36.97 -2.77 5.29
C CYS A 57 -37.52 -3.56 4.08
N PRO A 58 -36.72 -3.88 3.05
CA PRO A 58 -37.18 -4.61 1.87
C PRO A 58 -37.60 -6.06 2.19
N VAL A 59 -37.15 -6.61 3.32
CA VAL A 59 -37.42 -7.99 3.72
C VAL A 59 -38.73 -8.10 4.52
N CYS A 60 -38.87 -7.33 5.60
CA CYS A 60 -39.99 -7.48 6.53
C CYS A 60 -40.92 -6.27 6.61
N LYS A 61 -40.68 -5.25 5.76
CA LYS A 61 -41.48 -4.01 5.64
C LYS A 61 -41.61 -3.20 6.94
N SER A 62 -40.82 -3.49 7.97
CA SER A 62 -40.81 -2.68 9.18
C SER A 62 -40.09 -1.34 8.94
N PRO A 63 -40.58 -0.23 9.54
CA PRO A 63 -39.95 1.08 9.43
C PRO A 63 -38.81 1.29 10.45
N GLN A 64 -38.66 0.39 11.43
CA GLN A 64 -37.71 0.56 12.53
C GLN A 64 -36.33 0.02 12.16
N ARG A 65 -35.31 0.88 12.30
CA ARG A 65 -33.89 0.51 12.29
C ARG A 65 -33.39 0.37 13.73
N VAL A 66 -32.29 -0.36 13.91
CA VAL A 66 -31.58 -0.40 15.20
C VAL A 66 -31.07 1.01 15.53
N SER A 67 -31.21 1.43 16.80
CA SER A 67 -30.72 2.73 17.27
C SER A 67 -29.18 2.71 17.36
N PRO A 68 -28.46 3.76 16.91
CA PRO A 68 -27.01 3.82 17.06
C PRO A 68 -26.53 3.91 18.53
N LEU A 69 -27.42 4.22 19.47
CA LEU A 69 -27.12 4.35 20.90
C LEU A 69 -27.38 3.09 21.71
N GLU A 70 -28.03 2.08 21.12
CA GLU A 70 -28.25 0.82 21.81
C GLU A 70 -27.11 -0.14 21.53
N PRO A 71 -26.45 -0.73 22.55
CA PRO A 71 -25.50 -1.79 22.33
C PRO A 71 -26.23 -2.92 21.62
N VAL A 72 -25.70 -3.34 20.47
CA VAL A 72 -26.14 -4.57 19.83
C VAL A 72 -25.85 -5.67 20.84
N ASN A 73 -26.90 -6.22 21.47
CA ASN A 73 -26.78 -7.49 22.16
C ASN A 73 -26.38 -8.50 21.09
N ALA A 74 -25.08 -8.72 20.96
CA ALA A 74 -24.57 -9.90 20.31
C ALA A 74 -25.25 -11.06 21.02
N VAL A 75 -26.13 -11.76 20.32
CA VAL A 75 -26.50 -13.11 20.72
C VAL A 75 -25.21 -13.88 20.56
N ALA A 76 -24.40 -13.90 21.62
CA ALA A 76 -23.38 -14.90 21.76
C ALA A 76 -24.13 -16.23 21.62
N PRO A 77 -23.76 -17.10 20.67
CA PRO A 77 -24.05 -18.50 20.88
C PRO A 77 -23.53 -18.80 22.27
N ALA A 78 -24.40 -19.21 23.18
CA ALA A 78 -23.99 -19.75 24.47
C ALA A 78 -23.37 -21.14 24.23
N GLU A 79 -22.32 -21.20 23.40
CA GLU A 79 -21.31 -22.23 23.54
C GLU A 79 -20.45 -21.76 24.70
N GLN A 80 -20.47 -22.52 25.79
CA GLN A 80 -19.44 -22.45 26.79
C GLN A 80 -18.10 -22.60 26.08
N LEU A 81 -17.42 -21.48 25.84
CA LEU A 81 -16.06 -21.47 25.35
C LEU A 81 -15.24 -22.38 26.28
N PRO A 82 -14.59 -23.43 25.75
CA PRO A 82 -13.72 -24.28 26.56
C PRO A 82 -12.68 -23.42 27.29
N ASP A 83 -12.29 -23.83 28.50
CA ASP A 83 -11.33 -23.08 29.32
C ASP A 83 -10.07 -22.74 28.50
N PRO A 84 -9.69 -21.45 28.39
CA PRO A 84 -8.55 -21.04 27.58
C PRO A 84 -7.25 -21.76 27.98
N ALA A 85 -7.10 -22.13 29.25
CA ALA A 85 -5.94 -22.88 29.71
C ALA A 85 -5.91 -24.33 29.17
N GLN A 86 -7.07 -24.96 29.04
CA GLN A 86 -7.19 -26.30 28.46
C GLN A 86 -6.94 -26.29 26.95
N LEU A 87 -7.47 -25.27 26.25
CA LEU A 87 -7.22 -25.08 24.81
C LEU A 87 -5.75 -24.85 24.50
N GLU A 88 -5.05 -24.04 25.31
CA GLU A 88 -3.62 -23.83 25.12
C GLU A 88 -2.83 -25.13 25.37
N GLN A 89 -3.21 -25.89 26.40
CA GLN A 89 -2.57 -27.19 26.67
C GLN A 89 -2.83 -28.22 25.56
N GLU A 90 -4.02 -28.24 24.98
CA GLU A 90 -4.34 -29.07 23.81
C GLU A 90 -3.56 -28.62 22.58
N ARG A 91 -3.42 -27.30 22.38
CA ARG A 91 -2.61 -26.73 21.29
C ARG A 91 -1.15 -27.14 21.42
N GLU A 92 -0.59 -27.06 22.62
CA GLU A 92 0.79 -27.45 22.88
C GLU A 92 1.03 -28.94 22.64
N ARG A 93 0.12 -29.81 23.11
CA ARG A 93 0.19 -31.26 22.82
C ARG A 93 0.11 -31.54 21.33
N PHE A 94 -0.85 -30.92 20.63
CA PHE A 94 -1.01 -31.11 19.19
C PHE A 94 0.23 -30.65 18.42
N LEU A 95 0.81 -29.50 18.79
CA LEU A 95 2.04 -28.99 18.18
C LEU A 95 3.23 -29.92 18.44
N GLN A 96 3.36 -30.50 19.64
CA GLN A 96 4.42 -31.45 19.95
C GLN A 96 4.27 -32.74 19.15
N ASP A 97 3.06 -33.31 19.08
CA ASP A 97 2.79 -34.53 18.31
C ASP A 97 3.00 -34.29 16.82
N PHE A 98 2.51 -33.17 16.28
CA PHE A 98 2.71 -32.79 14.88
C PHE A 98 4.19 -32.56 14.56
N ASN A 99 4.93 -31.83 15.40
CA ASN A 99 6.36 -31.66 15.23
C ASN A 99 7.10 -32.99 15.30
N SER A 100 6.71 -33.90 16.20
CA SER A 100 7.32 -35.23 16.28
C SER A 100 7.07 -36.05 15.00
N GLN A 101 5.88 -35.95 14.39
CA GLN A 101 5.58 -36.58 13.10
C GLN A 101 6.38 -35.95 11.96
N VAL A 102 6.49 -34.63 11.90
CA VAL A 102 7.27 -33.92 10.86
C VAL A 102 8.76 -34.26 10.97
N VAL A 103 9.30 -34.29 12.19
CA VAL A 103 10.71 -34.64 12.45
C VAL A 103 10.97 -36.13 12.20
N ALA A 104 10.05 -37.03 12.55
CA ALA A 104 10.17 -38.45 12.23
C ALA A 104 9.99 -38.75 10.73
N THR A 105 9.34 -37.85 10.00
CA THR A 105 9.24 -37.86 8.53
C THR A 105 10.41 -37.10 7.88
N SER A 106 11.54 -36.95 8.59
CA SER A 106 12.81 -36.64 7.94
C SER A 106 13.11 -37.74 6.93
N LEU A 107 12.99 -37.41 5.64
CA LEU A 107 13.27 -38.34 4.56
C LEU A 107 14.71 -38.87 4.67
N PRO A 108 14.96 -40.12 4.23
CA PRO A 108 16.31 -40.68 4.17
C PRO A 108 17.25 -39.72 3.42
N ALA A 109 18.52 -39.71 3.83
CA ALA A 109 19.56 -38.83 3.26
C ALA A 109 19.67 -38.91 1.71
N ASP A 110 19.18 -40.00 1.09
CA ASP A 110 19.20 -40.24 -0.35
C ASP A 110 17.91 -39.84 -1.10
N SER A 111 16.97 -39.11 -0.49
CA SER A 111 15.71 -38.73 -1.16
C SER A 111 15.91 -37.57 -2.17
N PRO A 112 15.48 -37.70 -3.44
CA PRO A 112 15.76 -36.73 -4.50
C PRO A 112 14.73 -35.60 -4.63
N THR A 113 14.14 -35.11 -3.54
CA THR A 113 13.17 -33.99 -3.54
C THR A 113 13.67 -32.80 -2.71
N PRO A 114 13.30 -31.55 -3.05
CA PRO A 114 14.22 -30.42 -3.08
C PRO A 114 14.50 -29.76 -1.73
N ALA A 115 15.80 -29.47 -1.54
CA ALA A 115 16.39 -28.36 -0.79
C ALA A 115 16.23 -28.34 0.74
N MET A 116 16.68 -29.40 1.41
CA MET A 116 17.22 -29.28 2.78
C MET A 116 18.75 -29.06 2.78
N HIS A 117 19.31 -28.60 1.68
CA HIS A 117 20.74 -28.31 1.55
C HIS A 117 21.00 -27.27 0.47
N CYS A 118 22.06 -26.49 0.64
CA CYS A 118 22.55 -25.58 -0.38
C CYS A 118 23.24 -26.39 -1.49
N ASN A 119 22.71 -26.32 -2.71
CA ASN A 119 23.21 -27.07 -3.87
C ASN A 119 24.34 -26.35 -4.64
N ARG A 120 24.75 -25.16 -4.18
CA ARG A 120 25.78 -24.36 -4.83
C ARG A 120 27.16 -24.93 -4.50
N HIS A 121 27.64 -25.81 -5.36
CA HIS A 121 28.94 -26.48 -5.24
C HIS A 121 30.12 -25.49 -5.17
N GLU A 122 29.97 -24.28 -5.73
CA GLU A 122 30.95 -23.20 -5.60
C GLU A 122 31.14 -22.69 -4.16
N ASN A 123 30.11 -22.81 -3.32
CA ASN A 123 30.14 -22.36 -1.92
C ASN A 123 30.42 -23.51 -0.94
N HIS A 124 30.54 -24.76 -1.41
CA HIS A 124 30.77 -25.93 -0.55
C HIS A 124 31.78 -26.89 -1.21
N LEU A 125 32.96 -27.04 -0.59
CA LEU A 125 34.05 -27.85 -1.14
C LEU A 125 33.85 -29.36 -0.99
N ASN A 126 33.14 -29.83 0.05
CA ASN A 126 33.21 -31.24 0.48
C ASN A 126 31.86 -31.95 0.69
N SER A 127 30.73 -31.24 0.80
CA SER A 127 29.38 -31.82 0.85
C SER A 127 28.33 -30.70 0.93
N PRO A 128 27.10 -30.89 0.41
CA PRO A 128 25.95 -30.09 0.81
C PRO A 128 25.78 -30.09 2.34
N GLU A 129 25.67 -28.91 2.95
CA GLU A 129 25.40 -28.72 4.39
C GLU A 129 23.89 -28.56 4.64
N ALA A 130 23.41 -29.03 5.79
CA ALA A 130 21.98 -29.06 6.13
C ALA A 130 21.34 -27.66 6.17
N ALA A 131 20.08 -27.61 5.73
CA ALA A 131 19.15 -26.52 5.38
C ALA A 131 19.18 -25.21 6.19
N SER A 132 20.35 -24.60 6.34
CA SER A 132 20.50 -23.20 6.65
C SER A 132 21.04 -22.54 5.40
N ILE A 133 20.54 -21.35 5.06
CA ILE A 133 21.17 -20.53 4.02
C ILE A 133 22.61 -20.36 4.49
N CYS A 134 23.58 -20.92 3.76
CA CYS A 134 24.97 -20.78 4.16
C CYS A 134 25.35 -19.29 4.14
N GLN A 135 26.29 -18.90 5.00
CA GLN A 135 26.68 -17.51 5.16
C GLN A 135 27.04 -16.86 3.81
N ASP A 136 27.77 -17.57 2.94
CA ASP A 136 28.14 -17.07 1.61
C ASP A 136 26.93 -16.79 0.70
N CYS A 137 25.89 -17.64 0.76
CA CYS A 137 24.67 -17.40 -0.02
C CYS A 137 23.85 -16.25 0.54
N TYR A 138 23.82 -16.10 1.86
CA TYR A 138 23.17 -14.97 2.52
C TYR A 138 23.89 -13.67 2.18
N ASP A 139 25.22 -13.63 2.30
CA ASP A 139 26.05 -12.46 2.02
C ASP A 139 25.96 -12.04 0.55
N GLN A 140 26.00 -13.00 -0.40
CA GLN A 140 25.77 -12.70 -1.82
C GLN A 140 24.38 -12.13 -2.10
N LEU A 141 23.36 -12.62 -1.40
CA LEU A 141 22.00 -12.07 -1.54
C LEU A 141 21.94 -10.66 -0.95
N GLN A 142 22.54 -10.47 0.22
CA GLN A 142 22.58 -9.18 0.91
C GLN A 142 23.32 -8.13 0.07
N GLU A 143 24.49 -8.46 -0.48
CA GLU A 143 25.25 -7.57 -1.37
C GLU A 143 24.42 -7.15 -2.59
N ARG A 144 23.66 -8.09 -3.19
CA ARG A 144 22.78 -7.77 -4.32
C ARG A 144 21.62 -6.86 -3.91
N ILE A 145 21.07 -7.05 -2.72
CA ILE A 145 20.03 -6.17 -2.17
C ILE A 145 20.61 -4.77 -1.92
N ASP A 146 21.78 -4.67 -1.32
CA ASP A 146 22.45 -3.41 -1.02
C ASP A 146 22.76 -2.63 -2.31
N VAL A 147 23.23 -3.31 -3.36
CA VAL A 147 23.44 -2.70 -4.68
C VAL A 147 22.13 -2.23 -5.30
N LEU A 148 21.06 -3.01 -5.19
CA LEU A 148 19.74 -2.62 -5.69
C LEU A 148 19.15 -1.46 -4.89
N GLU A 149 19.29 -1.45 -3.57
CA GLU A 149 18.84 -0.36 -2.70
C GLU A 149 19.59 0.93 -3.03
N ALA A 150 20.92 0.87 -3.16
CA ALA A 150 21.74 2.00 -3.58
C ALA A 150 21.36 2.50 -4.98
N ALA A 151 21.07 1.59 -5.92
CA ALA A 151 20.63 1.95 -7.27
C ALA A 151 19.22 2.55 -7.31
N MET A 152 18.30 2.09 -6.45
CA MET A 152 16.95 2.65 -6.34
C MET A 152 16.91 3.94 -5.51
N HIS A 153 18.01 4.27 -4.82
CA HIS A 153 18.13 5.55 -4.14
C HIS A 153 18.12 6.69 -5.17
N MET A 154 17.17 7.60 -5.01
CA MET A 154 17.00 8.77 -5.85
C MET A 154 16.85 9.98 -4.95
N ASP A 155 17.66 11.01 -5.19
CA ASP A 155 17.60 12.24 -4.41
C ASP A 155 16.30 12.99 -4.70
N LEU A 156 15.77 13.69 -3.70
CA LEU A 156 14.52 14.45 -3.86
C LEU A 156 14.61 15.50 -4.98
N HIS A 157 15.75 16.18 -5.11
CA HIS A 157 15.97 17.17 -6.16
C HIS A 157 15.93 16.53 -7.56
N GLU A 158 16.56 15.36 -7.70
CA GLU A 158 16.57 14.62 -8.95
C GLU A 158 15.18 14.09 -9.31
N ALA A 159 14.47 13.51 -8.34
CA ALA A 159 13.09 13.08 -8.52
C ALA A 159 12.18 14.24 -8.95
N ALA A 160 12.33 15.40 -8.30
CA ALA A 160 11.56 16.60 -8.64
C ALA A 160 11.88 17.10 -10.06
N GLN A 161 13.14 17.06 -10.48
CA GLN A 161 13.56 17.44 -11.83
C GLN A 161 12.94 16.49 -12.88
N ILE A 162 13.00 15.18 -12.67
CA ILE A 162 12.40 14.18 -13.57
C ILE A 162 10.89 14.40 -13.71
N VAL A 163 10.20 14.66 -12.58
CA VAL A 163 8.76 14.95 -12.59
C VAL A 163 8.46 16.25 -13.33
N TYR A 164 9.24 17.30 -13.07
CA TYR A 164 9.06 18.59 -13.74
C TYR A 164 9.20 18.45 -15.26
N ASP A 165 10.27 17.81 -15.72
CA ASP A 165 10.53 17.61 -17.14
C ASP A 165 9.45 16.74 -17.80
N ALA A 166 8.93 15.72 -17.12
CA ALA A 166 7.90 14.83 -17.63
C ALA A 166 6.49 15.46 -17.65
N VAL A 167 6.17 16.31 -16.69
CA VAL A 167 4.87 17.02 -16.65
C VAL A 167 4.81 18.05 -17.78
N TRP A 168 5.93 18.72 -18.06
CA TRP A 168 6.01 19.79 -19.05
C TRP A 168 6.43 19.31 -20.45
N SER A 169 6.69 18.02 -20.66
CA SER A 169 7.08 17.49 -21.97
C SER A 169 5.95 17.48 -23.01
N ASP A 170 4.68 17.42 -22.56
CA ASP A 170 3.51 17.53 -23.44
C ASP A 170 2.42 18.42 -22.78
N PRO A 171 2.40 19.74 -23.09
CA PRO A 171 1.43 20.66 -22.52
C PRO A 171 0.03 20.52 -23.13
N SER A 172 -0.17 19.63 -24.11
CA SER A 172 -1.41 19.50 -24.86
C SER A 172 -2.52 18.79 -24.07
N ASP A 173 -2.16 17.93 -23.11
CA ASP A 173 -3.11 17.08 -22.38
C ASP A 173 -2.83 17.09 -20.87
N PRO A 174 -3.54 17.92 -20.08
CA PRO A 174 -3.31 18.03 -18.64
C PRO A 174 -3.69 16.74 -17.88
N SER A 175 -4.49 15.85 -18.48
CA SER A 175 -4.92 14.59 -17.86
C SER A 175 -3.80 13.55 -17.76
N LYS A 176 -2.75 13.68 -18.59
CA LYS A 176 -1.63 12.73 -18.64
C LYS A 176 -0.42 13.14 -17.81
N THR A 177 -0.43 14.32 -17.20
CA THR A 177 0.70 14.86 -16.43
C THR A 177 1.18 13.89 -15.34
N TYR A 178 0.28 13.34 -14.53
CA TYR A 178 0.62 12.34 -13.51
C TYR A 178 1.10 11.01 -14.10
N GLN A 179 0.52 10.59 -15.22
CA GLN A 179 0.91 9.35 -15.90
C GLN A 179 2.32 9.47 -16.48
N ASN A 180 2.64 10.60 -17.10
CA ASN A 180 3.97 10.90 -17.65
C ASN A 180 5.01 10.95 -16.53
N ALA A 181 4.72 11.66 -15.44
CA ALA A 181 5.60 11.72 -14.27
C ALA A 181 5.87 10.33 -13.67
N ALA A 182 4.82 9.54 -13.46
CA ALA A 182 4.94 8.18 -12.94
C ALA A 182 5.77 7.29 -13.87
N GLN A 183 5.53 7.37 -15.18
CA GLN A 183 6.29 6.60 -16.16
C GLN A 183 7.76 7.01 -16.19
N ALA A 184 8.07 8.30 -16.11
CA ALA A 184 9.44 8.81 -16.10
C ALA A 184 10.23 8.33 -14.86
N ILE A 185 9.65 8.41 -13.66
CA ILE A 185 10.26 7.87 -12.44
C ILE A 185 10.50 6.36 -12.58
N LEU A 186 9.50 5.61 -13.07
CA LEU A 186 9.63 4.16 -13.25
C LEU A 186 10.70 3.79 -14.29
N VAL A 187 10.85 4.57 -15.36
CA VAL A 187 11.92 4.35 -16.34
C VAL A 187 13.28 4.60 -15.70
N GLU A 188 13.44 5.66 -14.92
CA GLU A 188 14.71 5.98 -14.27
C GLU A 188 15.09 4.94 -13.21
N LEU A 189 14.15 4.51 -12.37
CA LEU A 189 14.39 3.45 -11.38
C LEU A 189 14.78 2.12 -12.03
N ARG A 190 14.15 1.76 -13.16
CA ARG A 190 14.53 0.56 -13.92
C ARG A 190 15.92 0.68 -14.53
N ARG A 191 16.26 1.87 -15.06
CA ARG A 191 17.58 2.15 -15.65
C ARG A 191 18.69 1.96 -14.62
N ARG A 192 18.48 2.43 -13.38
CA ARG A 192 19.48 2.32 -12.30
C ARG A 192 19.62 0.91 -11.75
N SER A 193 18.50 0.25 -11.49
CA SER A 193 18.48 -1.09 -10.91
C SER A 193 18.98 -2.19 -11.85
N ALA A 194 19.32 -1.85 -13.11
CA ALA A 194 19.70 -2.79 -14.16
C ALA A 194 18.72 -3.97 -14.31
N ILE A 195 17.47 -3.79 -13.86
CA ILE A 195 16.39 -4.76 -14.03
C ILE A 195 16.08 -4.78 -15.51
N THR A 196 16.65 -5.76 -16.20
CA THR A 196 16.24 -6.09 -17.57
C THR A 196 14.75 -6.38 -17.52
N GLN A 197 13.95 -5.76 -18.40
CA GLN A 197 12.51 -6.01 -18.47
C GLN A 197 12.27 -7.49 -18.81
N VAL A 198 12.21 -8.33 -17.78
CA VAL A 198 11.62 -9.66 -17.91
C VAL A 198 10.13 -9.41 -17.80
N PHE A 199 9.47 -9.16 -18.95
CA PHE A 199 8.07 -9.52 -19.08
C PHE A 199 8.00 -11.05 -18.90
N GLY A 200 7.96 -11.49 -17.65
CA GLY A 200 7.84 -12.90 -17.30
C GLY A 200 6.51 -13.44 -17.80
N GLN A 201 6.51 -14.71 -18.20
CA GLN A 201 5.39 -15.48 -18.73
C GLN A 201 4.25 -15.69 -17.70
N LEU A 202 3.72 -14.63 -17.11
CA LEU A 202 2.44 -14.63 -16.42
C LEU A 202 1.33 -14.25 -17.41
N GLN A 203 1.39 -14.79 -18.62
CA GLN A 203 0.24 -14.78 -19.52
C GLN A 203 -0.66 -15.94 -19.06
N PRO A 204 -1.87 -15.67 -18.53
CA PRO A 204 -2.80 -16.74 -18.21
C PRO A 204 -3.08 -17.53 -19.49
N PRO A 205 -3.23 -18.87 -19.41
CA PRO A 205 -3.51 -19.68 -20.59
C PRO A 205 -4.79 -19.14 -21.23
N LEU A 206 -4.68 -18.80 -22.51
CA LEU A 206 -5.83 -18.53 -23.35
C LEU A 206 -6.61 -19.85 -23.48
N ASN A 207 -7.73 -19.94 -22.78
CA ASN A 207 -8.84 -20.82 -23.14
C ASN A 207 -9.89 -19.98 -23.86
#